data_AF-X1KN07-F1
#
_entry.id   AF-X1KN07-F1
#
_cell.length_a   1.000
_cell.length_b   1.000
_cell.length_c   1.000
_cell.angle_alpha   90.00
_cell.angle_beta   90.00
_cell.angle_gamma   90.00
#
_symmetry.space_group_name_H-M   'P 1'
#
loop_
_entity.id
_entity.type
_entity.pdbx_description
1 polymer ?
#
loop_
_entity_poly.entity_id
_entity_poly.type
_entity_poly.pdbx_seq_one_letter_code
_entity_poly.pdbx_strand_id
1 'polypeptide(L)'
;MTTALELQHFAVLEVSYLHFATSIIITCSTNNPCHLTLYYTEKEPVRHTTSTIKRGVALPWGAYFCFVAWKSVEQQEAGDTLAHTFEVPDWSYCQTKWFTFRGTVASQLSPSVTALIKHHHPGVAPEQKFEFYEHPRPTYSNIYEPRREAQTFTPTETHLLTKVYTLLTRAANTYPTLNVKIKEAPDDTPTGPVLSSGQQPWAVIPDGAVPALIETPMTPLVLIEGTKYAKIIHTSFVGQGILRWRRRSLDATYPRGIRISSGDSGETWSKFPRDDFIFQEWGRAI
;
A
#
# COMPACT_ATOMS: atom_id res chain seq x y z
N MET A 1 -29.16 17.00 -41.40
CA MET A 1 -29.72 15.65 -41.27
C MET A 1 -28.56 14.70 -41.14
N THR A 2 -28.30 14.19 -39.94
CA THR A 2 -27.35 13.09 -39.73
C THR A 2 -27.89 11.87 -40.45
N THR A 3 -27.08 11.25 -41.31
CA THR A 3 -27.53 10.05 -42.04
C THR A 3 -27.66 8.88 -41.07
N ALA A 4 -28.55 7.91 -41.35
CA ALA A 4 -28.72 6.74 -40.48
C ALA A 4 -27.42 5.94 -40.25
N LEU A 5 -26.41 6.12 -41.12
CA LEU A 5 -25.07 5.55 -40.99
C LEU A 5 -24.20 6.25 -39.92
N GLU A 6 -24.35 7.56 -39.72
CA GLU A 6 -23.56 8.31 -38.71
C GLU A 6 -23.96 7.94 -37.27
N LEU A 7 -25.17 7.43 -37.09
CA LEU A 7 -25.67 6.95 -35.79
C LEU A 7 -25.11 5.58 -35.39
N GLN A 8 -24.34 4.89 -36.25
CA GLN A 8 -23.76 3.58 -35.92
C GLN A 8 -22.34 3.65 -35.36
N HIS A 9 -21.72 4.83 -35.38
CA HIS A 9 -20.33 5.02 -34.99
C HIS A 9 -20.22 5.85 -33.70
N PHE A 10 -19.19 5.56 -32.91
CA PHE A 10 -18.78 6.39 -31.78
C PHE A 10 -17.27 6.61 -31.84
N ALA A 11 -16.83 7.73 -31.28
CA ALA A 11 -15.45 8.06 -31.04
C ALA A 11 -15.30 8.42 -29.56
N VAL A 12 -14.33 7.80 -28.89
CA VAL A 12 -13.92 8.21 -27.54
C VAL A 12 -13.09 9.47 -27.66
N LEU A 13 -13.51 10.52 -26.95
CA LEU A 13 -12.93 11.86 -27.02
C LEU A 13 -11.89 12.08 -25.94
N GLU A 14 -12.17 11.61 -24.73
CA GLU A 14 -11.33 11.78 -23.55
C GLU A 14 -11.35 10.52 -22.71
N VAL A 15 -10.23 10.21 -22.07
CA VAL A 15 -10.09 9.13 -21.09
C VAL A 15 -9.36 9.68 -19.88
N SER A 16 -9.94 9.48 -18.70
CA SER A 16 -9.37 9.87 -17.41
C SER A 16 -9.32 8.70 -16.44
N TYR A 17 -8.50 8.85 -15.40
CA TYR A 17 -8.12 7.76 -14.50
C TYR A 17 -8.19 8.23 -13.05
N LEU A 18 -8.75 7.39 -12.18
CA LEU A 18 -8.66 7.52 -10.73
C LEU A 18 -8.10 6.22 -10.16
N HIS A 19 -6.90 6.30 -9.57
CA HIS A 19 -6.14 5.15 -9.09
C HIS A 19 -6.41 4.85 -7.61
N PHE A 20 -6.64 3.59 -7.29
CA PHE A 20 -6.72 3.07 -5.93
C PHE A 20 -5.59 2.06 -5.67
N ALA A 21 -5.49 1.49 -4.47
CA ALA A 21 -4.42 0.54 -4.17
C ALA A 21 -4.52 -0.77 -5.00
N THR A 22 -5.75 -1.18 -5.33
CA THR A 22 -6.05 -2.48 -5.95
C THR A 22 -6.98 -2.39 -7.16
N SER A 23 -7.39 -1.19 -7.56
CA SER A 23 -8.30 -0.98 -8.67
C SER A 23 -8.05 0.38 -9.32
N ILE A 24 -8.61 0.54 -10.51
CA ILE A 24 -8.65 1.82 -11.21
C ILE A 24 -10.07 2.09 -11.69
N ILE A 25 -10.52 3.32 -11.49
CA ILE A 25 -11.72 3.82 -12.16
C ILE A 25 -11.27 4.53 -13.43
N ILE A 26 -11.79 4.07 -14.56
CA ILE A 26 -11.58 4.66 -15.87
C ILE A 26 -12.88 5.35 -16.26
N THR A 27 -12.81 6.63 -16.57
CA THR A 27 -13.93 7.37 -17.13
C THR A 27 -13.60 7.84 -18.54
N CYS A 28 -14.57 7.82 -19.43
CA CYS A 28 -14.40 8.35 -20.78
C CYS A 28 -15.66 9.01 -21.31
N SER A 29 -15.49 9.85 -22.33
CA SER A 29 -16.60 10.50 -23.04
C SER A 29 -16.61 10.14 -24.52
N THR A 30 -17.80 10.14 -25.12
CA THR A 30 -18.01 9.83 -26.54
C THR A 30 -18.75 10.95 -27.27
N ASN A 31 -18.61 10.99 -28.59
CA ASN A 31 -19.30 11.99 -29.42
C ASN A 31 -20.77 11.63 -29.72
N ASN A 32 -21.17 10.37 -29.51
CA ASN A 32 -22.50 9.84 -29.76
C ASN A 32 -22.90 8.94 -28.60
N PRO A 33 -24.18 8.97 -28.13
CA PRO A 33 -24.63 8.07 -27.09
C PRO A 33 -24.43 6.61 -27.50
N CYS A 34 -23.79 5.82 -26.65
CA CYS A 34 -23.52 4.40 -26.90
C CYS A 34 -23.39 3.62 -25.58
N HIS A 35 -23.46 2.30 -25.65
CA HIS A 35 -23.12 1.42 -24.54
C HIS A 35 -21.74 0.82 -24.79
N LEU A 36 -20.78 1.11 -23.92
CA LEU A 36 -19.39 0.68 -24.04
C LEU A 36 -19.07 -0.49 -23.11
N THR A 37 -18.26 -1.40 -23.63
CA THR A 37 -17.56 -2.46 -22.89
C THR A 37 -16.06 -2.21 -23.00
N LEU A 38 -15.38 -2.17 -21.86
CA LEU A 38 -13.92 -2.05 -21.77
C LEU A 38 -13.29 -3.44 -21.81
N TYR A 39 -12.34 -3.66 -22.70
CA TYR A 39 -11.53 -4.87 -22.78
C TYR A 39 -10.10 -4.57 -22.37
N TYR A 40 -9.53 -5.33 -21.43
CA TYR A 40 -8.17 -5.11 -20.93
C TYR A 40 -7.34 -6.40 -20.84
N THR A 41 -6.02 -6.27 -20.92
CA THR A 41 -5.07 -7.40 -20.77
C THR A 41 -3.75 -6.93 -20.15
N GLU A 42 -3.05 -7.85 -19.49
CA GLU A 42 -1.73 -7.64 -18.87
C GLU A 42 -0.57 -7.97 -19.82
N LYS A 43 -0.88 -8.54 -20.99
CA LYS A 43 0.13 -8.86 -22.01
C LYS A 43 0.09 -7.82 -23.10
N GLU A 44 1.25 -7.29 -23.46
CA GLU A 44 1.36 -6.34 -24.57
C GLU A 44 0.76 -6.94 -25.85
N PRO A 45 -0.27 -6.31 -26.45
CA PRO A 45 -0.88 -6.82 -27.66
C PRO A 45 0.09 -6.78 -28.84
N VAL A 46 0.14 -7.88 -29.58
CA VAL A 46 0.99 -7.98 -30.77
C VAL A 46 0.33 -7.27 -31.94
N ARG A 47 1.06 -6.37 -32.60
CA ARG A 47 0.61 -5.72 -33.84
C ARG A 47 0.84 -6.64 -35.03
N HIS A 48 -0.22 -6.92 -35.78
CA HIS A 48 -0.17 -7.64 -37.03
C HIS A 48 -0.42 -6.69 -38.19
N THR A 49 0.46 -6.71 -39.18
CA THR A 49 0.26 -5.97 -40.44
C THR A 49 -0.52 -6.84 -41.42
N THR A 50 -1.56 -6.28 -42.03
CA THR A 50 -2.30 -6.94 -43.11
C THR A 50 -1.94 -6.33 -44.45
N SER A 51 -1.93 -7.17 -45.48
CA SER A 51 -1.78 -6.75 -46.87
C SER A 51 -3.04 -7.06 -47.66
N THR A 52 -3.27 -6.27 -48.71
CA THR A 52 -4.28 -6.56 -49.73
C THR A 52 -3.59 -6.66 -51.08
N ILE A 53 -4.07 -7.52 -51.97
CA ILE A 53 -3.54 -7.62 -53.34
C ILE A 53 -4.33 -6.67 -54.24
N LYS A 54 -3.65 -5.68 -54.82
CA LYS A 54 -4.22 -4.83 -55.89
C LYS A 54 -3.38 -4.97 -57.15
N ARG A 55 -4.02 -5.43 -58.23
CA ARG A 55 -3.37 -5.64 -59.54
C ARG A 55 -2.09 -6.48 -59.46
N GLY A 56 -2.12 -7.56 -58.66
CA GLY A 56 -0.98 -8.45 -58.47
C GLY A 56 0.10 -7.95 -57.51
N VAL A 57 -0.04 -6.77 -56.91
CA VAL A 57 0.91 -6.21 -55.94
C VAL A 57 0.31 -6.26 -54.53
N ALA A 58 1.07 -6.81 -53.58
CA ALA A 58 0.71 -6.77 -52.16
C ALA A 58 0.97 -5.36 -51.59
N LEU A 59 -0.10 -4.68 -51.19
CA LEU A 59 -0.05 -3.35 -50.59
C LEU A 59 -0.38 -3.44 -49.09
N PRO A 60 0.29 -2.67 -48.22
CA PRO A 60 -0.13 -2.51 -46.84
C PRO A 60 -1.57 -1.99 -46.80
N TRP A 61 -2.46 -2.71 -46.12
CA TRP A 61 -3.88 -2.34 -46.02
C TRP A 61 -4.24 -1.82 -44.65
N GLY A 62 -3.74 -2.47 -43.59
CA GLY A 62 -4.03 -2.08 -42.23
C GLY A 62 -3.16 -2.80 -41.21
N ALA A 63 -3.45 -2.55 -39.95
CA ALA A 63 -2.94 -3.34 -38.85
C ALA A 63 -4.09 -3.70 -37.91
N TYR A 64 -4.02 -4.89 -37.33
CA TYR A 64 -4.86 -5.27 -36.20
C TYR A 64 -3.98 -5.67 -35.02
N PHE A 65 -4.51 -5.57 -33.81
CA PHE A 65 -3.81 -5.94 -32.60
C PHE A 65 -4.39 -7.25 -32.06
N CYS A 66 -3.54 -8.25 -31.84
CA CYS A 66 -3.93 -9.48 -31.18
C CYS A 66 -4.06 -9.23 -29.69
N PHE A 67 -5.31 -9.03 -29.28
CA PHE A 67 -5.71 -8.89 -27.89
C PHE A 67 -5.98 -10.29 -27.34
N VAL A 68 -5.01 -10.88 -26.64
CA VAL A 68 -5.09 -12.24 -26.09
C VAL A 68 -5.21 -12.22 -24.56
N ALA A 69 -5.82 -13.27 -23.99
CA ALA A 69 -6.00 -13.43 -22.55
C ALA A 69 -6.61 -12.19 -21.86
N TRP A 70 -7.63 -11.61 -22.49
CA TRP A 70 -8.26 -10.41 -22.01
C TRP A 70 -9.41 -10.69 -21.04
N LYS A 71 -9.73 -9.67 -20.24
CA LYS A 71 -10.93 -9.57 -19.43
C LYS A 71 -11.78 -8.40 -19.93
N SER A 72 -13.08 -8.40 -19.65
CA SER A 72 -13.99 -7.31 -20.00
C SER A 72 -14.69 -6.75 -18.77
N VAL A 73 -15.03 -5.46 -18.82
CA VAL A 73 -15.82 -4.74 -17.81
C VAL A 73 -16.89 -3.96 -18.57
N GLU A 74 -18.15 -4.13 -18.19
CA GLU A 74 -19.25 -3.31 -18.71
C GLU A 74 -19.25 -1.93 -18.07
N GLN A 75 -19.73 -0.92 -18.79
CA GLN A 75 -19.95 0.40 -18.20
C GLN A 75 -20.95 0.33 -17.04
N GLN A 76 -20.83 1.22 -16.07
CA GLN A 76 -21.72 1.28 -14.92
C GLN A 76 -23.08 1.92 -15.25
N GLU A 77 -23.12 2.81 -16.25
CA GLU A 77 -24.33 3.52 -16.65
C GLU A 77 -25.28 2.62 -17.45
N ALA A 78 -26.58 2.78 -17.22
CA ALA A 78 -27.59 2.02 -17.95
C ALA A 78 -27.82 2.57 -19.37
N GLY A 79 -27.82 1.69 -20.37
CA GLY A 79 -28.14 2.02 -21.75
C GLY A 79 -27.05 2.81 -22.48
N ASP A 80 -27.46 3.61 -23.46
CA ASP A 80 -26.57 4.43 -24.27
C ASP A 80 -26.33 5.80 -23.61
N THR A 81 -25.07 6.13 -23.34
CA THR A 81 -24.68 7.39 -22.66
C THR A 81 -23.53 8.08 -23.40
N LEU A 82 -23.28 9.35 -23.05
CA LEU A 82 -22.12 10.13 -23.55
C LEU A 82 -20.92 10.10 -22.60
N ALA A 83 -21.12 9.64 -21.37
CA ALA A 83 -20.12 9.50 -20.33
C ALA A 83 -20.22 8.08 -19.78
N HIS A 84 -19.05 7.46 -19.59
CA HIS A 84 -18.94 6.06 -19.25
C HIS A 84 -17.96 5.88 -18.09
N THR A 85 -18.31 5.02 -17.15
CA THR A 85 -17.49 4.70 -15.99
C THR A 85 -17.23 3.21 -15.92
N PHE A 86 -15.97 2.83 -15.70
CA PHE A 86 -15.53 1.44 -15.56
C PHE A 86 -14.69 1.29 -14.30
N GLU A 87 -15.00 0.31 -13.47
CA GLU A 87 -14.13 -0.10 -12.37
C GLU A 87 -13.39 -1.37 -12.77
N VAL A 88 -12.07 -1.27 -12.92
CA VAL A 88 -11.22 -2.42 -13.25
C VAL A 88 -10.55 -2.93 -11.97
N PRO A 89 -10.98 -4.08 -11.43
CA PRO A 89 -10.36 -4.68 -10.24
C PRO A 89 -9.00 -5.30 -10.60
N ASP A 90 -8.24 -5.68 -9.58
CA ASP A 90 -6.95 -6.37 -9.68
C ASP A 90 -5.94 -5.63 -10.58
N TRP A 91 -5.94 -4.29 -10.53
CA TRP A 91 -4.94 -3.47 -11.19
C TRP A 91 -4.03 -2.88 -10.12
N SER A 92 -3.02 -3.66 -9.76
CA SER A 92 -2.11 -3.36 -8.66
C SER A 92 -1.11 -2.24 -8.99
N TYR A 93 -0.49 -1.69 -7.95
CA TYR A 93 0.58 -0.70 -8.08
C TYR A 93 1.67 -1.14 -9.06
N CYS A 94 2.13 -0.21 -9.89
CA CYS A 94 3.19 -0.40 -10.88
C CYS A 94 2.84 -1.43 -11.99
N GLN A 95 1.60 -1.91 -12.05
CA GLN A 95 1.15 -2.81 -13.11
C GLN A 95 0.76 -2.02 -14.37
N THR A 96 1.24 -2.46 -15.53
CA THR A 96 0.81 -1.94 -16.83
C THR A 96 -0.21 -2.88 -17.45
N LYS A 97 -1.33 -2.32 -17.92
CA LYS A 97 -2.29 -3.03 -18.77
C LYS A 97 -2.57 -2.23 -20.03
N TRP A 98 -3.05 -2.95 -21.03
CA TRP A 98 -3.48 -2.41 -22.30
C TRP A 98 -4.98 -2.61 -22.41
N PHE A 99 -5.70 -1.61 -22.93
CA PHE A 99 -7.14 -1.70 -23.07
C PHE A 99 -7.68 -0.99 -24.32
N THR A 100 -8.90 -1.35 -24.69
CA THR A 100 -9.67 -0.77 -25.80
C THR A 100 -11.15 -0.81 -25.45
N PHE A 101 -11.93 0.08 -26.05
CA PHE A 101 -13.39 0.09 -25.91
C PHE A 101 -14.03 -0.42 -27.20
N ARG A 102 -15.09 -1.23 -27.01
CA ARG A 102 -16.06 -1.53 -28.05
C ARG A 102 -17.44 -1.21 -27.51
N GLY A 103 -18.42 -1.08 -28.38
CA GLY A 103 -19.76 -0.77 -27.90
C GLY A 103 -20.86 -1.06 -28.88
N THR A 104 -22.07 -0.85 -28.39
CA THR A 104 -23.30 -0.88 -29.17
C THR A 104 -23.89 0.52 -29.24
N VAL A 105 -24.62 0.81 -30.31
CA VAL A 105 -25.46 2.01 -30.44
C VAL A 105 -26.86 1.56 -30.79
N ALA A 106 -27.85 1.99 -30.02
CA ALA A 106 -29.22 1.51 -30.11
C ALA A 106 -29.30 -0.04 -30.10
N SER A 107 -28.52 -0.66 -29.22
CA SER A 107 -28.39 -2.13 -29.08
C SER A 107 -27.83 -2.87 -30.30
N GLN A 108 -27.29 -2.16 -31.30
CA GLN A 108 -26.60 -2.76 -32.44
C GLN A 108 -25.09 -2.62 -32.28
N LEU A 109 -24.34 -3.68 -32.57
CA LEU A 109 -22.89 -3.66 -32.47
C LEU A 109 -22.30 -2.60 -33.41
N SER A 110 -21.57 -1.64 -32.84
CA SER A 110 -20.85 -0.63 -33.62
C SER A 110 -19.60 -1.25 -34.25
N PRO A 111 -19.26 -0.93 -35.50
CA PRO A 111 -17.96 -1.28 -36.06
C PRO A 111 -16.80 -0.46 -35.45
N SER A 112 -17.10 0.53 -34.60
CA SER A 112 -16.10 1.39 -33.97
C SER A 112 -15.35 0.64 -32.86
N VAL A 113 -14.03 0.74 -32.89
CA VAL A 113 -13.14 0.22 -31.86
C VAL A 113 -12.12 1.30 -31.59
N THR A 114 -11.87 1.62 -30.32
CA THR A 114 -10.89 2.66 -30.00
C THR A 114 -9.48 2.19 -30.26
N ALA A 115 -8.54 3.15 -30.30
CA ALA A 115 -7.13 2.83 -30.26
C ALA A 115 -6.79 1.96 -29.04
N LEU A 116 -5.67 1.23 -29.15
CA LEU A 116 -5.10 0.51 -28.04
C LEU A 116 -4.44 1.50 -27.08
N ILE A 117 -4.92 1.56 -25.86
CA ILE A 117 -4.41 2.46 -24.82
C ILE A 117 -3.52 1.65 -23.89
N LYS A 118 -2.27 2.07 -23.73
CA LYS A 118 -1.35 1.55 -22.73
C LYS A 118 -1.45 2.43 -21.48
N HIS A 119 -1.70 1.83 -20.32
CA HIS A 119 -1.73 2.56 -19.07
C HIS A 119 -0.91 1.86 -18.01
N HIS A 120 -0.04 2.62 -17.35
CA HIS A 120 0.69 2.18 -16.18
C HIS A 120 -0.06 2.70 -14.95
N HIS A 121 -0.27 1.87 -13.95
CA HIS A 121 -0.92 2.26 -12.71
C HIS A 121 0.11 2.91 -11.77
N PRO A 122 0.26 4.25 -11.74
CA PRO A 122 1.26 4.90 -10.90
C PRO A 122 0.90 4.74 -9.42
N GLY A 123 -0.40 4.61 -9.11
CA GLY A 123 -0.95 4.11 -7.85
C GLY A 123 -0.37 4.62 -6.54
N VAL A 124 -0.69 3.86 -5.50
CA VAL A 124 -0.10 3.96 -4.18
C VAL A 124 0.46 2.57 -3.90
N ALA A 125 1.76 2.47 -3.60
CA ALA A 125 2.35 1.19 -3.25
C ALA A 125 1.58 0.56 -2.08
N PRO A 126 1.25 -0.75 -2.15
CA PRO A 126 0.55 -1.41 -1.06
C PRO A 126 1.39 -1.33 0.22
N GLU A 127 0.71 -1.35 1.37
CA GLU A 127 1.43 -1.44 2.63
C GLU A 127 2.10 -2.81 2.76
N GLN A 128 3.37 -2.81 3.17
CA GLN A 128 4.14 -4.02 3.42
C GLN A 128 4.98 -3.89 4.69
N LYS A 129 5.43 -5.05 5.18
CA LYS A 129 6.29 -5.16 6.37
C LYS A 129 7.75 -5.00 5.95
N PHE A 130 8.45 -4.01 6.50
CA PHE A 130 9.86 -3.76 6.19
C PHE A 130 10.76 -4.30 7.30
N GLU A 131 10.58 -3.84 8.54
CA GLU A 131 11.36 -4.33 9.68
C GLU A 131 10.52 -5.12 10.68
N PHE A 132 11.01 -6.29 11.09
CA PHE A 132 10.30 -7.12 12.06
C PHE A 132 11.20 -8.11 12.80
N TYR A 133 10.75 -8.47 14.00
CA TYR A 133 11.28 -9.59 14.75
C TYR A 133 10.12 -10.36 15.39
N GLU A 134 10.06 -11.66 15.13
CA GLU A 134 9.03 -12.56 15.61
C GLU A 134 9.71 -13.76 16.30
N HIS A 135 9.16 -14.20 17.43
CA HIS A 135 9.71 -15.34 18.15
C HIS A 135 8.62 -16.09 18.93
N PRO A 136 8.57 -17.44 18.89
CA PRO A 136 7.46 -18.21 19.46
C PRO A 136 7.46 -18.25 21.01
N ARG A 137 8.59 -17.96 21.65
CA ARG A 137 8.75 -18.02 23.12
C ARG A 137 9.34 -16.73 23.68
N PRO A 138 8.55 -15.66 23.79
CA PRO A 138 9.02 -14.41 24.38
C PRO A 138 8.93 -14.40 25.90
N THR A 139 9.88 -13.70 26.51
CA THR A 139 9.70 -13.10 27.85
C THR A 139 9.14 -11.67 27.68
N TYR A 140 9.21 -10.82 28.70
CA TYR A 140 8.76 -9.43 28.61
C TYR A 140 9.69 -8.45 29.34
N SER A 141 9.57 -7.18 29.00
CA SER A 141 10.00 -6.06 29.84
C SER A 141 8.78 -5.25 30.28
N ASN A 142 8.82 -4.77 31.52
CA ASN A 142 7.81 -3.85 32.03
C ASN A 142 8.10 -2.44 31.53
N ILE A 143 7.05 -1.75 31.09
CA ILE A 143 7.07 -0.35 30.67
C ILE A 143 6.06 0.39 31.54
N TYR A 144 6.51 1.48 32.15
CA TYR A 144 5.75 2.41 32.98
C TYR A 144 6.66 3.61 33.22
N GLU A 145 6.19 4.85 33.24
CA GLU A 145 7.10 5.96 33.53
C GLU A 145 7.67 5.85 34.97
N PRO A 146 8.98 6.13 35.18
CA PRO A 146 9.95 6.71 34.23
C PRO A 146 10.63 5.71 33.28
N ARG A 147 10.33 4.41 33.41
CA ARG A 147 10.93 3.34 32.62
C ARG A 147 10.36 3.29 31.20
N ARG A 148 11.21 3.60 30.23
CA ARG A 148 10.93 3.48 28.79
C ARG A 148 11.70 2.31 28.21
N GLU A 149 11.11 1.66 27.22
CA GLU A 149 11.79 0.60 26.46
C GLU A 149 11.77 0.97 24.99
N ALA A 150 12.82 0.60 24.27
CA ALA A 150 12.89 0.80 22.84
C ALA A 150 13.58 -0.36 22.12
N GLN A 151 13.25 -0.49 20.85
CA GLN A 151 13.93 -1.36 19.90
C GLN A 151 14.57 -0.49 18.84
N THR A 152 15.87 -0.64 18.63
CA THR A 152 16.53 -0.04 17.47
C THR A 152 16.33 -0.93 16.25
N PHE A 153 16.32 -0.31 15.08
CA PHE A 153 16.21 -0.99 13.79
C PHE A 153 16.87 -0.14 12.70
N THR A 154 17.31 -0.79 11.64
CA THR A 154 17.97 -0.15 10.49
C THR A 154 17.26 -0.65 9.23
N PRO A 155 16.47 0.20 8.54
CA PRO A 155 15.78 -0.16 7.31
C PRO A 155 16.75 -0.68 6.24
N THR A 156 16.36 -1.74 5.54
CA THR A 156 17.08 -2.24 4.34
C THR A 156 16.63 -1.59 3.04
N GLU A 157 15.59 -0.75 3.09
CA GLU A 157 15.05 -0.03 1.94
C GLU A 157 14.52 1.33 2.42
N THR A 158 14.63 2.35 1.58
CA THR A 158 14.00 3.65 1.84
C THR A 158 12.50 3.56 1.58
N HIS A 159 11.67 3.90 2.57
CA HIS A 159 10.21 3.75 2.47
C HIS A 159 9.46 4.73 3.38
N LEU A 160 8.16 4.88 3.13
CA LEU A 160 7.27 5.69 3.95
C LEU A 160 6.68 4.86 5.09
N LEU A 161 7.04 5.15 6.34
CA LEU A 161 6.43 4.58 7.54
C LEU A 161 4.97 5.03 7.67
N THR A 162 4.06 4.08 7.92
CA THR A 162 2.64 4.38 8.19
C THR A 162 2.17 3.85 9.54
N LYS A 163 2.70 2.70 10.00
CA LYS A 163 2.30 2.10 11.27
C LYS A 163 3.35 1.15 11.83
N VAL A 164 3.21 0.83 13.11
CA VAL A 164 4.04 -0.16 13.79
C VAL A 164 3.18 -1.13 14.58
N TYR A 165 3.66 -2.36 14.74
CA TYR A 165 3.07 -3.33 15.66
C TYR A 165 4.02 -3.66 16.79
N THR A 166 3.43 -3.84 17.98
CA THR A 166 4.16 -4.17 19.21
C THR A 166 3.39 -5.25 19.95
N LEU A 167 4.05 -6.37 20.28
CA LEU A 167 3.40 -7.48 20.96
C LEU A 167 3.31 -7.19 22.47
N LEU A 168 2.11 -6.84 22.96
CA LEU A 168 1.89 -6.30 24.30
C LEU A 168 0.85 -7.09 25.10
N THR A 169 0.98 -7.04 26.43
CA THR A 169 -0.15 -7.15 27.38
C THR A 169 -0.10 -6.02 28.39
N ARG A 170 -1.23 -5.77 29.07
CA ARG A 170 -1.26 -4.92 30.27
C ARG A 170 -1.30 -5.77 31.54
N ALA A 171 -0.67 -5.27 32.60
CA ALA A 171 -0.59 -5.91 33.91
C ALA A 171 -1.29 -5.13 35.04
N ALA A 172 -1.88 -3.97 34.74
CA ALA A 172 -2.55 -3.11 35.71
C ALA A 172 -3.92 -2.64 35.20
N ASN A 173 -4.84 -2.38 36.13
CA ASN A 173 -6.21 -1.90 35.87
C ASN A 173 -6.32 -0.37 35.81
N THR A 174 -5.19 0.34 35.75
CA THR A 174 -5.10 1.78 35.49
C THR A 174 -4.99 2.01 33.99
N TYR A 175 -5.59 3.09 33.45
CA TYR A 175 -5.80 3.28 32.01
C TYR A 175 -4.91 4.39 31.38
N PRO A 176 -3.55 4.33 31.40
CA PRO A 176 -2.77 5.32 30.66
C PRO A 176 -2.82 5.07 29.15
N THR A 177 -2.39 6.04 28.35
CA THR A 177 -2.21 5.85 26.90
C THR A 177 -0.88 5.12 26.62
N LEU A 178 -0.89 4.23 25.63
CA LEU A 178 0.34 3.73 25.01
C LEU A 178 0.85 4.79 24.03
N ASN A 179 2.06 5.28 24.24
CA ASN A 179 2.71 6.23 23.35
C ASN A 179 3.87 5.54 22.63
N VAL A 180 3.96 5.76 21.32
CA VAL A 180 5.05 5.24 20.49
C VAL A 180 5.72 6.42 19.78
N LYS A 181 7.05 6.44 19.77
CA LYS A 181 7.88 7.48 19.13
C LYS A 181 8.97 6.84 18.29
N ILE A 182 9.30 7.48 17.17
CA ILE A 182 10.49 7.18 16.38
C ILE A 182 11.47 8.34 16.51
N LYS A 183 12.73 8.00 16.76
CA LYS A 183 13.88 8.91 16.74
C LYS A 183 15.02 8.27 15.97
N GLU A 184 15.96 9.07 15.47
CA GLU A 184 17.26 8.55 15.04
C GLU A 184 18.05 8.00 16.24
N ALA A 185 18.89 7.00 15.98
CA ALA A 185 19.72 6.36 16.98
C ALA A 185 21.05 5.85 16.39
N PRO A 186 21.94 6.74 15.91
CA PRO A 186 23.15 6.34 15.16
C PRO A 186 24.05 5.37 15.93
N ASP A 187 24.12 5.48 17.25
CA ASP A 187 24.85 4.56 18.14
C ASP A 187 23.89 3.80 19.09
N ASP A 188 22.74 3.36 18.57
CA ASP A 188 21.70 2.67 19.36
C ASP A 188 21.15 3.50 20.55
N THR A 189 21.46 4.79 20.61
CA THR A 189 20.93 5.72 21.62
C THR A 189 20.05 6.74 20.92
N PRO A 190 18.77 6.89 21.29
CA PRO A 190 17.88 7.84 20.65
C PRO A 190 18.38 9.27 20.84
N THR A 191 18.55 9.98 19.74
CA THR A 191 19.03 11.37 19.72
C THR A 191 18.06 12.26 18.94
N GLY A 192 18.19 13.57 19.11
CA GLY A 192 17.44 14.54 18.30
C GLY A 192 15.94 14.62 18.61
N PRO A 193 15.16 15.27 17.72
CA PRO A 193 13.71 15.44 17.88
C PRO A 193 12.95 14.12 17.63
N VAL A 194 11.67 14.09 18.00
CA VAL A 194 10.75 13.00 17.59
C VAL A 194 10.43 13.18 16.12
N LEU A 195 10.73 12.17 15.31
CA LEU A 195 10.51 12.19 13.86
C LEU A 195 9.12 11.69 13.48
N SER A 196 8.59 10.74 14.25
CA SER A 196 7.25 10.22 14.09
C SER A 196 6.67 9.79 15.44
N SER A 197 5.36 9.89 15.59
CA SER A 197 4.68 9.46 16.81
C SER A 197 3.30 8.88 16.53
N GLY A 198 2.84 8.05 17.47
CA GLY A 198 1.54 7.43 17.45
C GLY A 198 1.10 7.09 18.87
N GLN A 199 -0.20 6.84 19.05
CA GLN A 199 -0.75 6.50 20.36
C GLN A 199 -1.92 5.53 20.23
N GLN A 200 -2.12 4.74 21.28
CA GLN A 200 -3.26 3.84 21.40
C GLN A 200 -3.92 3.97 22.78
N PRO A 201 -5.26 3.96 22.87
CA PRO A 201 -5.94 3.98 24.14
C PRO A 201 -5.73 2.64 24.87
N TRP A 202 -5.61 2.68 26.20
CA TRP A 202 -5.36 1.48 27.02
C TRP A 202 -6.29 0.30 26.76
N ALA A 203 -7.53 0.60 26.37
CA ALA A 203 -8.60 -0.37 26.19
C ALA A 203 -8.33 -1.37 25.07
N VAL A 204 -7.51 -1.03 24.08
CA VAL A 204 -7.18 -1.94 22.95
C VAL A 204 -6.08 -2.95 23.31
N ILE A 205 -5.41 -2.77 24.44
CA ILE A 205 -4.32 -3.63 24.88
C ILE A 205 -4.91 -4.75 25.74
N PRO A 206 -4.68 -6.04 25.39
CA PRO A 206 -5.27 -7.16 26.10
C PRO A 206 -4.77 -7.24 27.55
N ASP A 207 -5.69 -7.51 28.48
CA ASP A 207 -5.33 -7.87 29.84
C ASP A 207 -4.81 -9.31 29.95
N GLY A 208 -4.06 -9.54 31.04
CA GLY A 208 -3.69 -10.89 31.45
C GLY A 208 -2.47 -11.46 30.71
N ALA A 209 -2.52 -12.77 30.48
CA ALA A 209 -1.35 -13.57 30.11
C ALA A 209 -1.09 -13.62 28.60
N VAL A 210 -2.12 -13.45 27.77
CA VAL A 210 -2.06 -13.67 26.31
C VAL A 210 -1.75 -12.34 25.60
N PRO A 211 -0.55 -12.18 24.99
CA PRO A 211 -0.22 -10.97 24.26
C PRO A 211 -0.90 -10.90 22.90
N ALA A 212 -1.11 -9.67 22.42
CA ALA A 212 -1.58 -9.39 21.06
C ALA A 212 -0.68 -8.35 20.38
N LEU A 213 -0.59 -8.42 19.06
CA LEU A 213 0.04 -7.37 18.26
C LEU A 213 -0.87 -6.15 18.28
N ILE A 214 -0.38 -5.06 18.86
CA ILE A 214 -1.09 -3.79 18.90
C ILE A 214 -0.59 -2.94 17.74
N GLU A 215 -1.47 -2.68 16.79
CA GLU A 215 -1.24 -1.72 15.72
C GLU A 215 -1.21 -0.31 16.30
N THR A 216 -0.22 0.50 15.94
CA THR A 216 -0.19 1.93 16.26
C THR A 216 0.03 2.71 14.97
N PRO A 217 -0.97 3.46 14.48
CA PRO A 217 -0.79 4.40 13.39
C PRO A 217 0.25 5.45 13.76
N MET A 218 1.14 5.76 12.82
CA MET A 218 2.25 6.68 13.01
C MET A 218 2.06 7.90 12.12
N THR A 219 2.51 9.08 12.57
CA THR A 219 2.62 10.24 11.68
C THR A 219 3.58 9.89 10.52
N PRO A 220 3.24 10.18 9.25
CA PRO A 220 4.05 9.76 8.11
C PRO A 220 5.51 10.21 8.22
N LEU A 221 6.45 9.30 7.94
CA LEU A 221 7.89 9.55 8.00
C LEU A 221 8.60 8.73 6.92
N VAL A 222 9.46 9.37 6.14
CA VAL A 222 10.36 8.63 5.24
C VAL A 222 11.53 8.09 6.05
N LEU A 223 11.60 6.77 6.16
CA LEU A 223 12.74 6.07 6.75
C LEU A 223 13.77 5.83 5.66
N ILE A 224 15.02 6.20 5.93
CA ILE A 224 16.12 6.11 4.97
C ILE A 224 16.87 4.79 5.16
N GLU A 225 17.15 4.09 4.06
CA GLU A 225 17.97 2.89 4.04
C GLU A 225 19.30 3.11 4.79
N GLY A 226 19.68 2.16 5.64
CA GLY A 226 20.94 2.21 6.38
C GLY A 226 20.98 3.20 7.55
N THR A 227 19.96 4.05 7.71
CA THR A 227 19.86 4.96 8.87
C THR A 227 19.26 4.23 10.06
N LYS A 228 19.93 4.28 11.21
CA LYS A 228 19.45 3.61 12.42
C LYS A 228 18.43 4.45 13.18
N TYR A 229 17.29 3.86 13.50
CA TYR A 229 16.22 4.48 14.27
C TYR A 229 15.93 3.71 15.55
N ALA A 230 15.26 4.35 16.50
CA ALA A 230 14.73 3.75 17.72
C ALA A 230 13.23 3.93 17.80
N LYS A 231 12.50 2.82 17.94
CA LYS A 231 11.08 2.80 18.32
C LYS A 231 10.96 2.75 19.82
N ILE A 232 10.57 3.88 20.42
CA ILE A 232 10.43 4.07 21.85
C ILE A 232 8.97 3.90 22.25
N ILE A 233 8.73 3.11 23.30
CA ILE A 233 7.42 2.95 23.92
C ILE A 233 7.44 3.45 25.36
N HIS A 234 6.40 4.19 25.74
CA HIS A 234 6.18 4.64 27.11
C HIS A 234 4.69 4.86 27.42
N THR A 235 4.36 4.99 28.71
CA THR A 235 3.02 5.38 29.18
C THR A 235 2.96 6.86 29.53
N SER A 236 1.75 7.42 29.69
CA SER A 236 1.58 8.87 29.95
C SER A 236 1.75 9.29 31.42
N PHE A 237 1.81 8.36 32.37
CA PHE A 237 1.79 8.67 33.81
C PHE A 237 2.86 7.91 34.59
N VAL A 238 3.57 8.63 35.46
CA VAL A 238 4.59 8.07 36.37
C VAL A 238 3.94 7.12 37.37
N GLY A 239 4.49 5.91 37.49
CA GLY A 239 4.05 4.91 38.48
C GLY A 239 2.69 4.26 38.22
N GLN A 240 2.06 4.50 37.06
CA GLN A 240 0.77 3.90 36.69
C GLN A 240 0.86 3.14 35.37
N GLY A 241 0.03 2.09 35.27
CA GLY A 241 -0.16 1.26 34.07
C GLY A 241 1.11 0.56 33.61
N ILE A 242 1.27 -0.69 34.05
CA ILE A 242 2.38 -1.53 33.61
C ILE A 242 2.00 -2.20 32.29
N LEU A 243 2.71 -1.87 31.22
CA LEU A 243 2.71 -2.62 29.98
C LEU A 243 3.82 -3.67 29.98
N ARG A 244 3.59 -4.79 29.31
CA ARG A 244 4.56 -5.86 29.10
C ARG A 244 4.81 -6.02 27.61
N TRP A 245 5.93 -5.47 27.14
CA TRP A 245 6.37 -5.67 25.76
C TRP A 245 7.18 -6.94 25.66
N ARG A 246 6.70 -7.86 24.82
CA ARG A 246 7.28 -9.16 24.60
C ARG A 246 8.63 -9.04 23.89
N ARG A 247 9.60 -9.80 24.37
CA ARG A 247 10.98 -9.79 23.87
C ARG A 247 11.61 -11.16 23.94
N ARG A 248 12.64 -11.38 23.14
CA ARG A 248 13.63 -12.42 23.38
C ARG A 248 14.75 -11.88 24.27
N SER A 249 15.34 -12.73 25.10
CA SER A 249 16.43 -12.33 26.00
C SER A 249 17.60 -13.28 25.89
N LEU A 250 18.81 -12.72 25.93
CA LEU A 250 20.11 -13.41 25.91
C LEU A 250 20.48 -14.13 24.60
N ASP A 251 19.56 -14.38 23.70
CA ASP A 251 19.82 -15.06 22.42
C ASP A 251 18.90 -14.54 21.32
N ALA A 252 18.53 -13.26 21.40
CA ALA A 252 17.82 -12.61 20.32
C ALA A 252 18.70 -12.55 19.06
N THR A 253 18.05 -12.62 17.89
CA THR A 253 18.73 -12.83 16.60
C THR A 253 18.37 -11.77 15.57
N TYR A 254 17.70 -10.69 15.97
CA TYR A 254 17.41 -9.60 15.04
C TYR A 254 18.74 -8.87 14.72
N PRO A 255 19.18 -8.85 13.45
CA PRO A 255 20.56 -8.45 13.15
C PRO A 255 20.76 -6.93 12.99
N ARG A 256 19.68 -6.15 12.92
CA ARG A 256 19.71 -4.73 12.48
C ARG A 256 19.37 -3.73 13.58
N GLY A 257 19.42 -4.19 14.82
CA GLY A 257 19.22 -3.35 15.99
C GLY A 257 19.17 -4.20 17.24
N ILE A 258 18.89 -3.54 18.36
CA ILE A 258 18.96 -4.12 19.70
C ILE A 258 17.87 -3.51 20.58
N ARG A 259 17.54 -4.21 21.67
CA ARG A 259 16.80 -3.61 22.77
C ARG A 259 17.65 -2.57 23.50
N ILE A 260 17.02 -1.47 23.85
CA ILE A 260 17.53 -0.48 24.79
C ILE A 260 16.46 -0.11 25.82
N SER A 261 16.89 0.36 27.00
CA SER A 261 15.99 0.71 28.11
C SER A 261 16.47 1.98 28.80
N SER A 262 15.54 2.84 29.19
CA SER A 262 15.81 4.02 30.00
C SER A 262 15.06 3.91 31.32
N GLY A 263 15.72 4.26 32.42
CA GLY A 263 15.13 4.30 33.77
C GLY A 263 14.73 5.71 34.23
N ASP A 264 14.97 6.73 33.40
CA ASP A 264 14.93 8.14 33.73
C ASP A 264 14.21 8.96 32.65
N SER A 265 13.10 8.42 32.12
CA SER A 265 12.26 9.10 31.13
C SER A 265 13.00 9.52 29.86
N GLY A 266 13.99 8.73 29.45
CA GLY A 266 14.72 8.85 28.18
C GLY A 266 16.00 9.68 28.24
N GLU A 267 16.44 10.12 29.42
CA GLU A 267 17.69 10.89 29.58
C GLU A 267 18.92 10.00 29.36
N THR A 268 18.93 8.79 29.90
CA THR A 268 20.00 7.79 29.68
C THR A 268 19.46 6.46 29.21
N TRP A 269 20.27 5.73 28.43
CA TRP A 269 19.87 4.48 27.80
C TRP A 269 20.89 3.37 28.05
N SER A 270 20.42 2.26 28.60
CA SER A 270 21.16 1.00 28.71
C SER A 270 20.95 0.17 27.44
N LYS A 271 22.04 -0.39 26.89
CA LYS A 271 22.03 -1.18 25.65
C LYS A 271 22.05 -2.69 25.97
N PHE A 272 21.20 -3.47 25.30
CA PHE A 272 21.08 -4.92 25.50
C PHE A 272 21.23 -5.66 24.17
N PRO A 273 22.46 -5.87 23.66
CA PRO A 273 22.70 -6.38 22.31
C PRO A 273 22.29 -7.84 22.07
N ARG A 274 21.84 -8.55 23.10
CA ARG A 274 21.39 -9.95 23.03
C ARG A 274 19.89 -10.08 23.27
N ASP A 275 19.19 -8.95 23.36
CA ASP A 275 17.76 -8.88 23.61
C ASP A 275 17.10 -8.10 22.46
N ASP A 276 15.94 -8.56 21.99
CA ASP A 276 15.13 -7.86 21.00
C ASP A 276 13.65 -7.97 21.35
N PHE A 277 12.93 -6.87 21.19
CA PHE A 277 11.48 -6.87 21.29
C PHE A 277 10.84 -7.53 20.08
N ILE A 278 9.68 -8.15 20.27
CA ILE A 278 8.85 -8.60 19.16
C ILE A 278 8.09 -7.41 18.62
N PHE A 279 8.31 -7.13 17.34
CA PHE A 279 7.78 -5.94 16.70
C PHE A 279 7.62 -6.13 15.20
N GLN A 280 6.82 -5.24 14.61
CA GLN A 280 6.80 -5.03 13.18
C GLN A 280 6.74 -3.53 12.89
N GLU A 281 7.25 -3.15 11.74
CA GLU A 281 7.22 -1.82 11.16
C GLU A 281 6.74 -1.98 9.71
N TRP A 282 5.77 -1.15 9.35
CA TRP A 282 5.02 -1.25 8.12
C TRP A 282 4.91 0.12 7.46
N GLY A 283 4.96 0.09 6.13
CA GLY A 283 4.97 1.29 5.32
C GLY A 283 4.68 1.02 3.86
N ARG A 284 5.05 1.96 3.00
CA ARG A 284 4.92 1.86 1.54
C ARG A 284 6.25 2.16 0.87
N ALA A 285 6.61 1.40 -0.16
CA ALA A 285 7.76 1.71 -1.00
C ALA A 285 7.55 3.06 -1.70
N ILE A 286 8.64 3.82 -1.91
CA ILE A 286 8.63 5.14 -2.55
C ILE A 286 9.63 5.25 -3.69
#